data_AF-A0A497STV5-F1
#
_entry.id   AF-A0A497STV5-F1
#
_cell.length_a   1.000
_cell.length_b   1.000
_cell.length_c   1.000
_cell.angle_alpha   90.00
_cell.angle_beta   90.00
_cell.angle_gamma   90.00
#
_symmetry.space_group_name_H-M   'P 1'
#
loop_
_entity.id
_entity.type
_entity.pdbx_description
1 polymer ?
#
loop_
_entity_poly.entity_id
_entity_poly.type
_entity_poly.pdbx_seq_one_letter_code
_entity_poly.pdbx_strand_id
1 'polypeptide(L)'
;MDKKEKIKERALLMERFCWYDKIYGIGRELDLPSFKPMEGLLSKAIPIYWNYSKEALEISEVINDGDLLKFVKKYPPEYELGLGGFHGKYYTATEKAEVAIKGSWDEIKKNSKKAFDRWGEKVYGILQAIINKNGESAYFDIIDEIENVLGYSYIPSYILPRLRTLKLVFKTGSNKYPSWTIPPEIIPLLQEELKIYLESDKKTKYVKEKVSEKDGINEVVLHSSHNLDKITEGIVQKRREVNIVFEYNFGINLFKSNELAISDIRKLCDDEDAFNNRIQSLTNLIDEINIKDESTKGSINILEKFLEANLSKHNKSIILNFRNIMALRSNKYPIHSDKPKFMVALNFFGLIYPPDWEDLWEIVLKKYYESLNLLKEAIDMK
;
A
#
# COMPACT_ATOMS: atom_id res chain seq x y z
N MET A 1 22.99 14.33 -27.30
CA MET A 1 21.96 14.80 -26.35
C MET A 1 20.80 15.30 -27.17
N ASP A 2 19.60 14.73 -27.02
CA ASP A 2 18.44 15.16 -27.81
C ASP A 2 17.95 16.51 -27.28
N LYS A 3 18.32 17.59 -27.98
CA LYS A 3 17.95 18.96 -27.64
C LYS A 3 16.43 19.12 -27.51
N LYS A 4 15.65 18.39 -28.32
CA LYS A 4 14.19 18.45 -28.33
C LYS A 4 13.58 17.81 -27.09
N GLU A 5 14.13 16.68 -26.65
CA GLU A 5 13.73 15.99 -25.42
C GLU A 5 13.98 16.87 -24.19
N LYS A 6 15.15 17.51 -24.11
CA LYS A 6 15.49 18.41 -23.00
C LYS A 6 14.57 19.64 -22.93
N ILE A 7 14.11 20.16 -24.08
CA ILE A 7 13.13 21.25 -24.14
C ILE A 7 11.76 20.80 -23.61
N LYS A 8 11.28 19.61 -24.00
CA LYS A 8 10.02 19.06 -23.49
C LYS A 8 10.06 18.82 -21.98
N GLU A 9 11.15 18.26 -21.47
CA GLU A 9 11.30 18.05 -20.03
C GLU A 9 11.35 19.37 -19.27
N ARG A 10 12.00 20.40 -19.83
CA ARG A 10 11.99 21.74 -19.26
C ARG A 10 10.56 22.31 -19.18
N ALA A 11 9.74 22.09 -20.21
CA ALA A 11 8.34 22.51 -20.20
C ALA A 11 7.56 21.80 -19.08
N LEU A 12 7.71 20.48 -18.93
CA LEU A 12 7.09 19.73 -17.83
C LEU A 12 7.54 20.23 -16.45
N LEU A 13 8.82 20.56 -16.28
CA LEU A 13 9.32 21.14 -15.04
C LEU A 13 8.70 22.51 -14.77
N MET A 14 8.58 23.37 -15.79
CA MET A 14 7.91 24.66 -15.64
C MET A 14 6.44 24.48 -15.26
N GLU A 15 5.74 23.54 -15.88
CA GLU A 15 4.34 23.20 -15.58
C GLU A 15 4.15 22.74 -14.13
N ARG A 16 5.16 22.09 -13.54
CA ARG A 16 5.18 21.69 -12.13
C ARG A 16 5.37 22.84 -11.16
N PHE A 17 6.17 23.84 -11.55
CA PHE A 17 6.59 24.93 -10.67
C PHE A 17 5.67 26.14 -10.71
N CYS A 18 5.19 26.48 -11.90
CA CYS A 18 4.59 27.79 -12.16
C CYS A 18 3.12 27.61 -12.53
N TRP A 19 2.19 28.07 -11.69
CA TRP A 19 0.79 28.15 -12.10
C TRP A 19 0.59 29.05 -13.34
N TYR A 20 -0.58 28.94 -13.97
CA TYR A 20 -0.94 29.64 -15.21
C TYR A 20 -0.55 31.13 -15.25
N ASP A 21 -0.80 31.86 -14.17
CA ASP A 21 -0.48 33.29 -14.06
C ASP A 21 1.04 33.56 -14.09
N LYS A 22 1.84 32.66 -13.50
CA LYS A 22 3.31 32.77 -13.51
C LYS A 22 3.88 32.42 -14.89
N ILE A 23 3.38 31.37 -15.53
CA ILE A 23 3.73 31.05 -16.93
C ILE A 23 3.42 32.25 -17.83
N TYR A 24 2.24 32.88 -17.66
CA TYR A 24 1.88 34.10 -18.38
C TYR A 24 2.86 35.25 -18.15
N GLY A 25 3.19 35.51 -16.88
CA GLY A 25 4.17 36.54 -16.50
C GLY A 25 5.54 36.31 -17.13
N ILE A 26 6.03 35.07 -17.14
CA ILE A 26 7.32 34.71 -17.74
C ILE A 26 7.30 34.94 -19.25
N GLY A 27 6.29 34.45 -19.97
CA GLY A 27 6.23 34.64 -21.42
C GLY A 27 6.06 36.10 -21.84
N ARG A 28 5.39 36.93 -21.02
CA ARG A 28 5.33 38.39 -21.17
C ARG A 28 6.71 39.05 -21.00
N GLU A 29 7.47 38.63 -19.99
CA GLU A 29 8.83 39.13 -19.74
C GLU A 29 9.80 38.78 -20.88
N LEU A 30 9.55 37.67 -21.56
CA LEU A 30 10.29 37.21 -22.73
C LEU A 30 9.77 37.78 -24.08
N ASP A 31 8.74 38.63 -24.06
CA ASP A 31 8.03 39.19 -25.24
C ASP A 31 7.58 38.12 -26.27
N LEU A 32 7.11 36.96 -25.78
CA LEU A 32 6.71 35.87 -26.66
C LEU A 32 5.37 36.16 -27.38
N PRO A 33 5.22 35.80 -28.68
CA PRO A 33 4.02 36.07 -29.46
C PRO A 33 2.72 35.59 -28.81
N SER A 34 2.69 34.37 -28.26
CA SER A 34 1.47 33.79 -27.65
C SER A 34 1.06 34.45 -26.34
N PHE A 35 1.88 35.36 -25.82
CA PHE A 35 1.71 36.05 -24.55
C PHE A 35 1.39 37.53 -24.74
N LYS A 36 1.30 38.03 -25.99
CA LYS A 36 0.90 39.41 -26.25
C LYS A 36 -0.58 39.60 -25.91
N PRO A 37 -0.98 40.76 -25.35
CA PRO A 37 -2.37 41.00 -24.99
C PRO A 37 -3.16 41.09 -26.30
N MET A 38 -4.28 40.37 -26.39
CA MET A 38 -5.20 40.60 -27.50
C MET A 38 -5.75 42.03 -27.41
N GLU A 39 -5.81 42.72 -28.55
CA GLU A 39 -6.45 44.05 -28.63
C GLU A 39 -7.86 43.99 -28.03
N GLY A 40 -8.13 44.86 -27.05
CA GLY A 40 -9.44 44.99 -26.41
C GLY A 40 -9.67 44.14 -25.14
N LEU A 41 -8.73 43.26 -24.74
CA LEU A 41 -8.81 42.54 -23.46
C LEU A 41 -8.03 43.27 -22.35
N LEU A 42 -8.58 43.29 -21.13
CA LEU A 42 -7.91 43.84 -19.95
C LEU A 42 -6.52 43.21 -19.79
N SER A 43 -5.50 44.02 -19.50
CA SER A 43 -4.08 43.64 -19.41
C SER A 43 -3.73 42.53 -18.39
N LYS A 44 -4.72 42.04 -17.64
CA LYS A 44 -4.61 40.96 -16.65
C LYS A 44 -5.49 39.73 -16.95
N ALA A 45 -6.25 39.74 -18.06
CA ALA A 45 -7.11 38.62 -18.40
C ALA A 45 -6.31 37.53 -19.12
N ILE A 46 -6.26 36.32 -18.55
CA ILE A 46 -5.74 35.12 -19.22
C ILE A 46 -6.76 34.71 -20.30
N PRO A 47 -6.36 34.55 -21.57
CA PRO A 47 -7.27 34.15 -22.63
C PRO A 47 -7.94 32.79 -22.33
N ILE A 48 -9.23 32.64 -22.65
CA ILE A 48 -9.99 31.39 -22.41
C ILE A 48 -9.46 30.21 -23.25
N TYR A 49 -8.74 30.49 -24.35
CA TYR A 49 -8.23 29.50 -25.31
C TYR A 49 -6.77 29.07 -25.06
N TRP A 50 -6.21 29.39 -23.91
CA TRP A 50 -4.81 29.15 -23.60
C TRP A 50 -4.52 27.67 -23.28
N ASN A 51 -3.51 27.10 -23.94
CA ASN A 51 -3.10 25.71 -23.76
C ASN A 51 -1.81 25.67 -22.93
N TYR A 52 -1.97 25.51 -21.63
CA TYR A 52 -0.88 25.51 -20.65
C TYR A 52 0.43 24.83 -21.11
N SER A 53 0.33 23.60 -21.60
CA SER A 53 1.50 22.81 -21.97
C SER A 53 2.17 23.30 -23.25
N LYS A 54 1.40 23.84 -24.21
CA LYS A 54 1.96 24.45 -25.42
C LYS A 54 2.71 25.75 -25.08
N GLU A 55 2.20 26.55 -24.15
CA GLU A 55 2.82 27.85 -23.87
C GLU A 55 4.05 27.67 -22.96
N ALA A 56 4.03 26.69 -22.04
CA ALA A 56 5.20 26.25 -21.30
C ALA A 56 6.32 25.72 -22.23
N LEU A 57 5.93 25.06 -23.33
CA LEU A 57 6.86 24.59 -24.35
C LEU A 57 7.50 25.76 -25.12
N GLU A 58 6.71 26.76 -25.54
CA GLU A 58 7.23 27.95 -26.23
C GLU A 58 8.25 28.70 -25.37
N ILE A 59 7.98 28.89 -24.08
CA ILE A 59 8.96 29.47 -23.15
C ILE A 59 10.22 28.59 -23.12
N SER A 60 10.03 27.28 -22.98
CA SER A 60 11.13 26.31 -22.87
C SER A 60 12.02 26.25 -24.10
N GLU A 61 11.53 26.62 -25.28
CA GLU A 61 12.32 26.71 -26.52
C GLU A 61 13.29 27.89 -26.53
N VAL A 62 12.93 28.98 -25.84
CA VAL A 62 13.70 30.24 -25.85
C VAL A 62 14.66 30.33 -24.67
N ILE A 63 14.31 29.79 -23.50
CA ILE A 63 15.14 29.90 -22.30
C ILE A 63 16.25 28.84 -22.27
N ASN A 64 17.38 29.18 -21.61
CA ASN A 64 18.43 28.20 -21.27
C ASN A 64 18.30 27.74 -19.80
N ASP A 65 19.18 26.83 -19.37
CA ASP A 65 19.13 26.29 -18.00
C ASP A 65 19.39 27.35 -16.92
N GLY A 66 20.20 28.37 -17.22
CA GLY A 66 20.44 29.49 -16.31
C GLY A 66 19.20 30.35 -16.12
N ASP A 67 18.46 30.62 -17.21
CA ASP A 67 17.22 31.37 -17.16
C ASP A 67 16.10 30.59 -16.46
N LEU A 68 16.02 29.28 -16.69
CA LEU A 68 15.14 28.38 -15.95
C LEU A 68 15.35 28.49 -14.44
N LEU A 69 16.60 28.42 -13.97
CA LEU A 69 16.93 28.56 -12.55
C LEU A 69 16.56 29.95 -12.00
N LYS A 70 16.74 31.01 -12.80
CA LYS A 70 16.30 32.37 -12.42
C LYS A 70 14.79 32.43 -12.24
N PHE A 71 14.02 31.87 -13.18
CA PHE A 71 12.56 31.90 -13.13
C PHE A 71 12.00 31.06 -11.98
N VAL A 72 12.52 29.85 -11.77
CA VAL A 72 12.13 29.01 -10.63
C VAL A 72 12.39 29.73 -9.29
N LYS A 73 13.53 30.43 -9.17
CA LYS A 73 13.84 31.21 -7.97
C LYS A 73 12.95 32.43 -7.79
N LYS A 74 12.59 33.09 -8.90
CA LYS A 74 11.71 34.27 -8.92
C LYS A 74 10.26 33.91 -8.63
N TYR A 75 9.84 32.72 -9.05
CA TYR A 75 8.49 32.19 -8.94
C TYR A 75 8.52 30.81 -8.27
N PRO A 76 8.80 30.75 -6.95
CA PRO A 76 8.72 29.51 -6.21
C PRO A 76 7.27 28.99 -6.24
N PRO A 77 7.06 27.66 -6.21
CA PRO A 77 5.72 27.12 -6.16
C PRO A 77 5.04 27.54 -4.85
N GLU A 78 3.74 27.82 -4.90
CA GLU A 78 2.96 28.25 -3.73
C GLU A 78 2.84 27.15 -2.67
N TYR A 79 3.00 25.91 -3.09
CA TYR A 79 3.00 24.70 -2.27
C TYR A 79 4.23 23.85 -2.58
N GLU A 80 4.50 22.84 -1.75
CA GLU A 80 5.51 21.83 -2.05
C GLU A 80 5.22 21.16 -3.41
N LEU A 81 6.27 20.72 -4.10
CA LEU A 81 6.10 19.99 -5.35
C LEU A 81 5.44 18.65 -5.07
N GLY A 82 4.20 18.52 -5.53
CA GLY A 82 3.45 17.27 -5.49
C GLY A 82 4.15 16.14 -6.23
N LEU A 83 3.69 14.92 -5.99
CA LEU A 83 4.22 13.68 -6.58
C LEU A 83 5.72 13.43 -6.31
N GLY A 84 6.19 13.77 -5.11
CA GLY A 84 7.54 13.42 -4.65
C GLY A 84 8.67 14.26 -5.24
N GLY A 85 8.33 15.41 -5.85
CA GLY A 85 9.27 16.28 -6.56
C GLY A 85 9.17 16.11 -8.09
N PHE A 86 10.27 16.38 -8.79
CA PHE A 86 10.40 16.19 -10.23
C PHE A 86 11.59 15.30 -10.54
N HIS A 87 11.37 14.24 -11.31
CA HIS A 87 12.37 13.22 -11.58
C HIS A 87 12.62 13.02 -13.07
N GLY A 88 13.29 13.99 -13.69
CA GLY A 88 13.61 13.99 -15.12
C GLY A 88 14.95 13.34 -15.48
N LYS A 89 15.19 13.26 -16.79
CA LYS A 89 16.45 12.80 -17.39
C LYS A 89 17.54 13.86 -17.33
N TYR A 90 17.15 15.13 -17.36
CA TYR A 90 18.05 16.29 -17.39
C TYR A 90 17.91 17.16 -16.14
N TYR A 91 16.74 17.19 -15.50
CA TYR A 91 16.45 18.01 -14.33
C TYR A 91 15.88 17.19 -13.18
N THR A 92 16.21 17.60 -11.96
CA THR A 92 15.66 17.04 -10.72
C THR A 92 15.18 18.19 -9.85
N ALA A 93 14.02 18.03 -9.22
CA ALA A 93 13.55 18.94 -8.19
C ALA A 93 13.10 18.19 -6.95
N THR A 94 13.43 18.71 -5.77
CA THR A 94 12.96 18.16 -4.49
C THR A 94 11.54 18.63 -4.17
N GLU A 95 10.85 17.97 -3.23
CA GLU A 95 9.54 18.42 -2.72
C GLU A 95 9.57 19.86 -2.20
N LYS A 96 10.75 20.31 -1.71
CA LYS A 96 11.01 21.68 -1.26
C LYS A 96 11.34 22.68 -2.39
N ALA A 97 11.08 22.29 -3.64
CA ALA A 97 11.31 23.11 -4.82
C ALA A 97 12.79 23.45 -5.11
N GLU A 98 13.73 22.65 -4.61
CA GLU A 98 15.15 22.84 -4.92
C GLU A 98 15.48 22.16 -6.26
N VAL A 99 15.82 22.96 -7.28
CA VAL A 99 16.11 22.46 -8.63
C VAL A 99 17.60 22.25 -8.84
N ALA A 100 17.94 21.12 -9.45
CA ALA A 100 19.28 20.81 -9.94
C ALA A 100 19.24 20.44 -11.43
N ILE A 101 20.20 20.94 -12.20
CA ILE A 101 20.43 20.58 -13.60
C ILE A 101 21.19 19.25 -13.65
N LYS A 102 20.54 18.19 -13.18
CA LYS A 102 21.00 16.81 -13.24
C LYS A 102 19.80 15.88 -13.37
N GLY A 103 19.96 14.77 -14.07
CA GLY A 103 18.94 13.72 -14.11
C GLY A 103 18.87 12.92 -12.81
N SER A 104 17.70 12.36 -12.53
CA SER A 104 17.49 11.39 -11.44
C SER A 104 16.90 10.07 -11.94
N TRP A 105 16.89 9.84 -13.25
CA TRP A 105 16.35 8.60 -13.82
C TRP A 105 17.05 7.34 -13.30
N ASP A 106 18.34 7.39 -12.94
CA ASP A 106 19.05 6.24 -12.36
C ASP A 106 18.46 5.81 -10.99
N GLU A 107 17.98 6.76 -10.19
CA GLU A 107 17.28 6.47 -8.94
C GLU A 107 15.94 5.78 -9.23
N ILE A 108 15.19 6.30 -10.22
CA ILE A 108 13.91 5.72 -10.63
C ILE A 108 14.09 4.31 -11.21
N LYS A 109 15.13 4.07 -12.02
CA LYS A 109 15.51 2.74 -12.52
C LYS A 109 15.82 1.75 -11.40
N LYS A 110 16.56 2.20 -10.38
CA LYS A 110 16.84 1.38 -9.21
C LYS A 110 15.56 1.02 -8.46
N ASN A 111 14.64 1.98 -8.35
CA ASN A 111 13.36 1.81 -7.69
C ASN A 111 12.40 0.90 -8.48
N SER A 112 12.31 1.04 -9.81
CA SER A 112 11.54 0.15 -10.68
C SER A 112 12.04 -1.27 -10.58
N LYS A 113 13.37 -1.47 -10.72
CA LYS A 113 13.99 -2.81 -10.58
C LYS A 113 13.71 -3.43 -9.22
N LYS A 114 13.84 -2.66 -8.13
CA LYS A 114 13.49 -3.11 -6.78
C LYS A 114 12.01 -3.52 -6.68
N ALA A 115 11.11 -2.80 -7.32
CA ALA A 115 9.69 -3.14 -7.35
C ALA A 115 9.44 -4.45 -8.13
N PHE A 116 10.02 -4.60 -9.32
CA PHE A 116 9.91 -5.83 -10.12
C PHE A 116 10.53 -7.04 -9.43
N ASP A 117 11.69 -6.90 -8.79
CA ASP A 117 12.34 -7.99 -8.07
C ASP A 117 11.51 -8.45 -6.86
N ARG A 118 10.73 -7.54 -6.24
CA ARG A 118 9.92 -7.85 -5.06
C ARG A 118 8.52 -8.38 -5.38
N TRP A 119 7.86 -7.82 -6.39
CA TRP A 119 6.43 -8.07 -6.65
C TRP A 119 6.13 -8.55 -8.07
N GLY A 120 7.14 -8.62 -8.94
CA GLY A 120 7.07 -9.25 -10.26
C GLY A 120 5.94 -8.71 -11.13
N GLU A 121 5.14 -9.63 -11.66
CA GLU A 121 4.09 -9.33 -12.64
C GLU A 121 3.00 -8.41 -12.10
N LYS A 122 2.74 -8.39 -10.79
CA LYS A 122 1.72 -7.52 -10.18
C LYS A 122 2.07 -6.04 -10.36
N VAL A 123 3.35 -5.69 -10.18
CA VAL A 123 3.85 -4.31 -10.44
C VAL A 123 3.82 -4.00 -11.91
N TYR A 124 4.20 -4.96 -12.77
CA TYR A 124 4.07 -4.80 -14.21
C TYR A 124 2.62 -4.46 -14.60
N GLY A 125 1.64 -5.21 -14.08
CA GLY A 125 0.21 -4.99 -14.30
C GLY A 125 -0.23 -3.59 -13.89
N ILE A 126 0.11 -3.17 -12.67
CA ILE A 126 -0.25 -1.85 -12.15
C ILE A 126 0.36 -0.72 -12.99
N LEU A 127 1.66 -0.75 -13.22
CA LEU A 127 2.36 0.34 -13.92
C LEU A 127 1.87 0.44 -15.37
N GLN A 128 1.75 -0.70 -16.06
CA GLN A 128 1.24 -0.74 -17.42
C GLN A 128 -0.21 -0.24 -17.50
N ALA A 129 -1.06 -0.62 -16.53
CA ALA A 129 -2.45 -0.19 -16.49
C ALA A 129 -2.58 1.35 -16.34
N ILE A 130 -1.82 1.96 -15.43
CA ILE A 130 -1.85 3.43 -15.27
C ILE A 130 -1.33 4.11 -16.54
N ILE A 131 -0.27 3.56 -17.16
CA ILE A 131 0.26 4.09 -18.43
C ILE A 131 -0.77 3.99 -19.56
N ASN A 132 -1.52 2.88 -19.66
CA ASN A 132 -2.60 2.72 -20.65
C ASN A 132 -3.72 3.76 -20.45
N LYS A 133 -3.94 4.21 -19.22
CA LYS A 133 -4.88 5.29 -18.86
C LYS A 133 -4.25 6.68 -18.95
N ASN A 134 -3.19 6.86 -19.74
CA ASN A 134 -2.47 8.12 -19.93
C ASN A 134 -1.77 8.67 -18.68
N GLY A 135 -1.36 7.79 -17.77
CA GLY A 135 -0.57 8.16 -16.59
C GLY A 135 -1.37 8.51 -15.35
N GLU A 136 -2.70 8.55 -15.41
CA GLU A 136 -3.58 8.75 -14.25
C GLU A 136 -4.85 7.91 -14.37
N SER A 137 -5.28 7.30 -13.26
CA SER A 137 -6.51 6.52 -13.24
C SER A 137 -7.18 6.52 -11.87
N ALA A 138 -8.52 6.56 -11.85
CA ALA A 138 -9.27 6.36 -10.63
C ALA A 138 -9.05 4.93 -10.10
N TYR A 139 -9.13 4.76 -8.78
CA TYR A 139 -8.82 3.48 -8.15
C TYR A 139 -9.66 2.28 -8.65
N PHE A 140 -10.91 2.51 -9.05
CA PHE A 140 -11.73 1.42 -9.61
C PHE A 140 -11.41 1.17 -11.09
N ASP A 141 -11.17 2.22 -11.87
CA ASP A 141 -10.88 2.10 -13.31
C ASP A 141 -9.53 1.42 -13.59
N ILE A 142 -8.56 1.55 -12.69
CA ILE A 142 -7.26 0.87 -12.80
C ILE A 142 -7.38 -0.64 -12.56
N ILE A 143 -8.33 -1.11 -11.74
CA ILE A 143 -8.49 -2.55 -11.44
C ILE A 143 -8.84 -3.32 -12.72
N ASP A 144 -9.81 -2.82 -13.48
CA ASP A 144 -10.24 -3.40 -14.76
C ASP A 144 -9.09 -3.44 -15.76
N GLU A 145 -8.29 -2.38 -15.78
CA GLU A 145 -7.16 -2.28 -16.67
C GLU A 145 -6.02 -3.22 -16.25
N ILE A 146 -5.78 -3.42 -14.96
CA ILE A 146 -4.83 -4.41 -14.45
C ILE A 146 -5.27 -5.81 -14.88
N GLU A 147 -6.55 -6.13 -14.76
CA GLU A 147 -7.10 -7.40 -15.21
C GLU A 147 -6.90 -7.59 -16.72
N ASN A 148 -7.13 -6.56 -17.53
CA ASN A 148 -6.84 -6.59 -18.96
C ASN A 148 -5.35 -6.87 -19.26
N VAL A 149 -4.45 -6.31 -18.45
CA VAL A 149 -3.00 -6.46 -18.63
C VAL A 149 -2.49 -7.84 -18.17
N LEU A 150 -2.96 -8.35 -17.03
CA LEU A 150 -2.51 -9.62 -16.43
C LEU A 150 -3.31 -10.82 -16.95
N GLY A 151 -4.55 -10.60 -17.33
CA GLY A 151 -5.55 -11.60 -17.66
C GLY A 151 -6.04 -12.39 -16.44
N TYR A 152 -5.99 -11.79 -15.26
CA TYR A 152 -6.64 -12.23 -14.02
C TYR A 152 -6.91 -11.03 -13.12
N SER A 153 -7.95 -11.11 -12.29
CA SER A 153 -8.32 -10.01 -11.39
C SER A 153 -7.27 -9.80 -10.30
N TYR A 154 -6.85 -8.55 -10.09
CA TYR A 154 -5.89 -8.20 -9.05
C TYR A 154 -6.20 -6.84 -8.43
N ILE A 155 -6.36 -6.81 -7.11
CA ILE A 155 -6.61 -5.58 -6.35
C ILE A 155 -5.27 -4.97 -5.93
N PRO A 156 -4.95 -3.73 -6.37
CA PRO A 156 -3.64 -3.15 -6.18
C PRO A 156 -3.48 -2.37 -4.85
N SER A 157 -4.44 -2.47 -3.93
CA SER A 157 -4.44 -1.79 -2.61
C SER A 157 -3.12 -1.97 -1.86
N TYR A 158 -2.56 -3.18 -1.92
CA TYR A 158 -1.29 -3.52 -1.28
C TYR A 158 -0.08 -2.83 -1.93
N ILE A 159 0.01 -2.84 -3.26
CA ILE A 159 1.24 -2.43 -3.97
C ILE A 159 1.28 -0.92 -4.21
N LEU A 160 0.15 -0.27 -4.47
CA LEU A 160 0.11 1.15 -4.82
C LEU A 160 0.76 2.07 -3.77
N PRO A 161 0.47 1.96 -2.45
CA PRO A 161 1.17 2.75 -1.43
C PRO A 161 2.68 2.50 -1.39
N ARG A 162 3.13 1.30 -1.78
CA ARG A 162 4.55 0.92 -1.80
C ARG A 162 5.26 1.43 -3.05
N LEU A 163 4.55 1.53 -4.18
CA LEU A 163 5.06 2.22 -5.36
C LEU A 163 5.22 3.72 -5.12
N ARG A 164 4.42 4.32 -4.24
CA ARG A 164 4.59 5.70 -3.78
C ARG A 164 5.88 5.93 -3.02
N THR A 165 6.26 5.05 -2.10
CA THR A 165 7.53 5.20 -1.36
C THR A 165 8.75 5.02 -2.27
N LEU A 166 8.58 4.33 -3.40
CA LEU A 166 9.56 4.18 -4.46
C LEU A 166 9.52 5.31 -5.51
N LYS A 167 8.65 6.31 -5.31
CA LYS A 167 8.44 7.45 -6.22
C LYS A 167 8.05 7.05 -7.65
N LEU A 168 7.29 5.97 -7.79
CA LEU A 168 6.83 5.44 -9.07
C LEU A 168 5.37 5.81 -9.37
N VAL A 169 4.51 5.82 -8.35
CA VAL A 169 3.07 6.10 -8.46
C VAL A 169 2.62 6.89 -7.24
N PHE A 170 1.71 7.84 -7.39
CA PHE A 170 1.26 8.70 -6.30
C PHE A 170 -0.25 8.75 -6.22
N LYS A 171 -0.78 8.81 -4.99
CA LYS A 171 -2.21 9.03 -4.76
C LYS A 171 -2.54 10.50 -5.07
N THR A 172 -3.47 10.71 -5.99
CA THR A 172 -4.03 12.00 -6.40
C THR A 172 -5.56 11.98 -6.23
N GLY A 173 -6.23 13.07 -6.61
CA GLY A 173 -7.68 13.20 -6.46
C GLY A 173 -8.14 13.44 -5.02
N SER A 174 -9.44 13.31 -4.80
CA SER A 174 -10.05 13.55 -3.49
C SER A 174 -9.99 12.31 -2.60
N ASN A 175 -10.11 12.47 -1.29
CA ASN A 175 -10.22 11.32 -0.37
C ASN A 175 -11.43 10.42 -0.68
N LYS A 176 -12.51 11.00 -1.23
CA LYS A 176 -13.72 10.29 -1.63
C LYS A 176 -13.56 9.51 -2.94
N TYR A 177 -12.73 10.03 -3.85
CA TYR A 177 -12.47 9.47 -5.17
C TYR A 177 -10.95 9.49 -5.43
N PRO A 178 -10.22 8.55 -4.82
CA PRO A 178 -8.77 8.51 -4.98
C PRO A 178 -8.41 8.09 -6.41
N SER A 179 -7.45 8.81 -6.97
CA SER A 179 -6.79 8.48 -8.23
C SER A 179 -5.33 8.15 -7.98
N TRP A 180 -4.69 7.49 -8.94
CA TRP A 180 -3.28 7.13 -8.89
C TRP A 180 -2.59 7.59 -10.16
N THR A 181 -1.51 8.35 -9.98
CA THR A 181 -0.79 9.03 -11.06
C THR A 181 0.66 8.62 -11.10
N ILE A 182 1.16 8.32 -12.30
CA ILE A 182 2.59 8.26 -12.62
C ILE A 182 2.99 9.64 -13.15
N PRO A 183 4.02 10.29 -12.57
CA PRO A 183 4.52 11.57 -13.09
C PRO A 183 4.90 11.45 -14.58
N PRO A 184 4.44 12.36 -15.45
CA PRO A 184 4.65 12.25 -16.90
C PRO A 184 6.13 12.20 -17.27
N GLU A 185 7.01 12.84 -16.49
CA GLU A 185 8.45 12.86 -16.71
C GLU A 185 9.14 11.50 -16.52
N ILE A 186 8.52 10.56 -15.79
CA ILE A 186 9.05 9.19 -15.61
C ILE A 186 8.35 8.14 -16.47
N ILE A 187 7.22 8.46 -17.11
CA ILE A 187 6.49 7.50 -17.97
C ILE A 187 7.39 6.89 -19.05
N PRO A 188 8.17 7.66 -19.84
CA PRO A 188 9.02 7.09 -20.89
C PRO A 188 10.03 6.09 -20.33
N LEU A 189 10.61 6.42 -19.17
CA LEU A 189 11.54 5.55 -18.47
C LEU A 189 10.86 4.24 -18.02
N LEU A 190 9.67 4.33 -17.42
CA LEU A 190 8.94 3.15 -16.97
C LEU A 190 8.52 2.26 -18.15
N GLN A 191 8.18 2.83 -19.30
CA GLN A 191 7.92 2.07 -20.51
C GLN A 191 9.15 1.29 -20.99
N GLU A 192 10.36 1.86 -20.90
CA GLU A 192 11.61 1.14 -21.18
C GLU A 192 11.82 -0.01 -20.19
N GLU A 193 11.65 0.24 -18.89
CA GLU A 193 11.83 -0.75 -17.84
C GLU A 193 10.80 -1.90 -17.93
N LEU A 194 9.55 -1.60 -18.29
CA LEU A 194 8.51 -2.61 -18.53
C LEU A 194 8.85 -3.51 -19.73
N LYS A 195 9.42 -2.96 -20.80
CA LYS A 195 9.91 -3.75 -21.94
C LYS A 195 11.06 -4.66 -21.55
N ILE A 196 12.05 -4.14 -20.81
CA ILE A 196 13.17 -4.94 -20.29
C ILE A 196 12.65 -6.07 -19.39
N TYR A 197 11.65 -5.79 -18.54
CA TYR A 197 11.02 -6.80 -17.70
C TYR A 197 10.35 -7.90 -18.53
N LEU A 198 9.62 -7.55 -19.59
CA LEU A 198 8.96 -8.51 -20.50
C LEU A 198 9.95 -9.37 -21.29
N GLU A 199 11.06 -8.78 -21.72
CA GLU A 199 12.14 -9.47 -22.45
C GLU A 199 12.98 -10.37 -21.53
N SER A 200 12.95 -10.10 -20.22
CA SER A 200 13.61 -10.97 -19.24
C SER A 200 12.83 -12.28 -19.06
N ASP A 201 13.55 -13.41 -18.98
CA ASP A 201 13.04 -14.79 -18.83
C ASP A 201 12.26 -15.05 -17.51
N LYS A 202 11.88 -13.99 -16.79
CA LYS A 202 11.11 -14.01 -15.54
C LYS A 202 9.61 -14.24 -15.76
N LYS A 203 9.09 -14.04 -16.98
CA LYS A 203 7.68 -14.31 -17.33
C LYS A 203 7.38 -15.81 -17.44
N THR A 204 8.38 -16.63 -17.73
CA THR A 204 8.26 -18.04 -18.14
C THR A 204 7.86 -19.00 -17.00
N LYS A 205 7.80 -18.53 -15.74
CA LYS A 205 7.45 -19.36 -14.57
C LYS A 205 5.99 -19.29 -14.09
N TYR A 206 5.21 -18.27 -14.45
CA TYR A 206 3.88 -18.05 -13.83
C TYR A 206 2.69 -18.22 -14.78
N VAL A 207 2.91 -18.30 -16.09
CA VAL A 207 1.82 -18.36 -17.10
C VAL A 207 1.16 -19.75 -17.21
N LYS A 208 1.67 -20.80 -16.54
CA LYS A 208 1.22 -22.19 -16.77
C LYS A 208 -0.05 -22.64 -16.02
N GLU A 209 -0.60 -21.85 -15.10
CA GLU A 209 -1.88 -22.18 -14.46
C GLU A 209 -2.89 -21.05 -14.71
N LYS A 210 -3.50 -21.06 -15.90
CA LYS A 210 -4.73 -20.31 -16.16
C LYS A 210 -5.89 -21.29 -16.24
N VAL A 211 -6.70 -21.32 -15.18
CA VAL A 211 -8.07 -21.86 -15.19
C VAL A 211 -9.03 -20.68 -15.10
N SER A 212 -10.02 -20.72 -15.97
CA SER A 212 -11.11 -19.76 -16.09
C SER A 212 -12.03 -19.76 -14.87
N GLU A 213 -12.47 -18.59 -14.45
CA GLU A 213 -13.89 -18.20 -14.37
C GLU A 213 -13.99 -16.68 -14.17
N LYS A 214 -14.99 -16.07 -14.80
CA LYS A 214 -15.24 -14.62 -14.81
C LYS A 214 -16.20 -14.29 -13.69
N ASP A 215 -15.68 -13.80 -12.58
CA ASP A 215 -16.48 -13.23 -11.50
C ASP A 215 -16.15 -11.73 -11.37
N GLY A 216 -17.19 -10.91 -11.34
CA GLY A 216 -17.08 -9.45 -11.42
C GLY A 216 -16.55 -8.81 -10.13
N ILE A 217 -16.13 -7.55 -10.21
CA ILE A 217 -15.43 -6.78 -9.16
C ILE A 217 -16.17 -6.71 -7.81
N ASN A 218 -17.52 -6.74 -7.81
CA ASN A 218 -18.29 -6.84 -6.57
C ASN A 218 -18.00 -8.14 -5.84
N GLU A 219 -17.78 -9.23 -6.56
CA GLU A 219 -17.58 -10.58 -6.07
C GLU A 219 -16.20 -10.75 -5.43
N VAL A 220 -15.16 -10.03 -5.88
CA VAL A 220 -13.79 -10.15 -5.34
C VAL A 220 -13.58 -9.34 -4.04
N VAL A 221 -14.17 -8.14 -3.93
CA VAL A 221 -14.23 -7.39 -2.65
C VAL A 221 -15.13 -8.13 -1.67
N LEU A 222 -16.25 -8.69 -2.16
CA LEU A 222 -17.04 -9.66 -1.41
C LEU A 222 -16.19 -10.89 -1.04
N HIS A 223 -15.30 -11.41 -1.88
CA HIS A 223 -14.52 -12.61 -1.57
C HIS A 223 -13.41 -12.38 -0.54
N SER A 224 -12.76 -11.22 -0.55
CA SER A 224 -11.75 -10.89 0.46
C SER A 224 -12.42 -10.65 1.82
N SER A 225 -13.58 -9.97 1.85
CA SER A 225 -14.40 -9.91 3.06
C SER A 225 -14.92 -11.30 3.45
N HIS A 226 -15.37 -12.11 2.47
CA HIS A 226 -15.93 -13.44 2.70
C HIS A 226 -14.90 -14.44 3.21
N ASN A 227 -13.62 -14.33 2.82
CA ASN A 227 -12.57 -15.18 3.38
C ASN A 227 -12.29 -14.83 4.84
N LEU A 228 -12.21 -13.53 5.17
CA LEU A 228 -12.05 -13.08 6.54
C LEU A 228 -13.29 -13.39 7.40
N ASP A 229 -14.49 -13.20 6.85
CA ASP A 229 -15.77 -13.57 7.45
C ASP A 229 -15.82 -15.08 7.71
N LYS A 230 -15.42 -15.91 6.74
CA LYS A 230 -15.37 -17.37 6.90
C LYS A 230 -14.39 -17.79 7.99
N ILE A 231 -13.21 -17.17 8.07
CA ILE A 231 -12.23 -17.45 9.14
C ILE A 231 -12.80 -17.03 10.50
N THR A 232 -13.37 -15.83 10.60
CA THR A 232 -13.88 -15.30 11.86
C THR A 232 -15.16 -16.01 12.33
N GLU A 233 -16.06 -16.40 11.43
CA GLU A 233 -17.18 -17.30 11.73
C GLU A 233 -16.67 -18.67 12.19
N GLY A 234 -15.65 -19.21 11.52
CA GLY A 234 -14.93 -20.40 11.97
C GLY A 234 -14.43 -20.24 13.40
N ILE A 235 -13.79 -19.13 13.74
CA ILE A 235 -13.31 -18.82 15.11
C ILE A 235 -14.46 -18.81 16.11
N VAL A 236 -15.56 -18.10 15.81
CA VAL A 236 -16.73 -18.02 16.70
C VAL A 236 -17.32 -19.41 16.94
N GLN A 237 -17.53 -20.17 15.86
CA GLN A 237 -18.07 -21.52 15.92
C GLN A 237 -17.14 -22.44 16.72
N LYS A 238 -15.83 -22.39 16.48
CA LYS A 238 -14.87 -23.25 17.17
C LYS A 238 -14.73 -22.90 18.65
N ARG A 239 -14.80 -21.61 19.04
CA ARG A 239 -14.86 -21.21 20.46
C ARG A 239 -16.07 -21.81 21.17
N ARG A 240 -17.25 -21.81 20.52
CA ARG A 240 -18.47 -22.43 21.06
C ARG A 240 -18.31 -23.93 21.23
N GLU A 241 -17.78 -24.61 20.21
CA GLU A 241 -17.51 -26.05 20.28
C GLU A 241 -16.54 -26.39 21.41
N VAL A 242 -15.43 -25.66 21.54
CA VAL A 242 -14.48 -25.85 22.64
C VAL A 242 -15.18 -25.65 23.98
N ASN A 243 -16.00 -24.61 24.14
CA ASN A 243 -16.76 -24.37 25.37
C ASN A 243 -17.69 -25.53 25.72
N ILE A 244 -18.45 -26.06 24.76
CA ILE A 244 -19.36 -27.19 24.98
C ILE A 244 -18.60 -28.42 25.49
N VAL A 245 -17.51 -28.80 24.81
CA VAL A 245 -16.72 -29.98 25.20
C VAL A 245 -16.01 -29.74 26.53
N PHE A 246 -15.47 -28.54 26.75
CA PHE A 246 -14.78 -28.21 27.98
C PHE A 246 -15.75 -28.16 29.18
N GLU A 247 -16.96 -27.62 29.00
CA GLU A 247 -17.99 -27.63 30.03
C GLU A 247 -18.45 -29.05 30.35
N TYR A 248 -18.61 -29.91 29.35
CA TYR A 248 -18.90 -31.33 29.57
C TYR A 248 -17.81 -32.04 30.38
N ASN A 249 -16.54 -31.81 30.06
CA ASN A 249 -15.41 -32.50 30.68
C ASN A 249 -14.94 -31.90 32.02
N PHE A 250 -15.22 -30.63 32.27
CA PHE A 250 -14.65 -29.87 33.41
C PHE A 250 -15.67 -29.02 34.17
N GLY A 251 -16.93 -28.96 33.74
CA GLY A 251 -18.01 -28.24 34.42
C GLY A 251 -17.92 -26.71 34.36
N ILE A 252 -17.07 -26.17 33.47
CA ILE A 252 -16.88 -24.73 33.30
C ILE A 252 -16.76 -24.37 31.81
N ASN A 253 -17.18 -23.16 31.45
CA ASN A 253 -16.91 -22.61 30.13
C ASN A 253 -15.48 -22.05 30.08
N LEU A 254 -14.69 -22.50 29.10
CA LEU A 254 -13.28 -22.08 28.95
C LEU A 254 -13.17 -20.62 28.51
N PHE A 255 -13.99 -20.21 27.56
CA PHE A 255 -13.98 -18.89 26.95
C PHE A 255 -15.21 -18.09 27.36
N LYS A 256 -15.02 -16.82 27.72
CA LYS A 256 -16.14 -15.88 27.88
C LYS A 256 -16.62 -15.36 26.52
N SER A 257 -17.89 -14.97 26.49
CA SER A 257 -18.48 -14.25 25.35
C SER A 257 -18.07 -12.79 25.40
N ASN A 258 -17.52 -12.28 24.29
CA ASN A 258 -17.17 -10.88 24.12
C ASN A 258 -17.52 -10.44 22.70
N GLU A 259 -18.79 -10.04 22.52
CA GLU A 259 -19.36 -9.72 21.21
C GLU A 259 -18.67 -8.52 20.56
N LEU A 260 -18.19 -7.55 21.35
CA LEU A 260 -17.45 -6.39 20.84
C LEU A 260 -16.12 -6.82 20.22
N ALA A 261 -15.35 -7.65 20.93
CA ALA A 261 -14.09 -8.17 20.41
C ALA A 261 -14.33 -9.05 19.17
N ILE A 262 -15.38 -9.87 19.16
CA ILE A 262 -15.78 -10.68 17.99
C ILE A 262 -16.15 -9.79 16.79
N SER A 263 -16.91 -8.71 17.01
CA SER A 263 -17.27 -7.77 15.95
C SER A 263 -16.04 -7.05 15.39
N ASP A 264 -15.08 -6.71 16.25
CA ASP A 264 -13.87 -6.02 15.82
C ASP A 264 -12.94 -6.91 14.99
N ILE A 265 -12.78 -8.19 15.33
CA ILE A 265 -11.90 -9.07 14.55
C ILE A 265 -12.43 -9.37 13.13
N ARG A 266 -13.71 -9.09 12.85
CA ARG A 266 -14.34 -9.21 11.52
C ARG A 266 -14.01 -8.05 10.57
N LYS A 267 -13.47 -6.96 11.08
CA LYS A 267 -13.19 -5.77 10.27
C LYS A 267 -11.85 -5.94 9.53
N LEU A 268 -11.77 -5.33 8.35
CA LEU A 268 -10.54 -5.25 7.55
C LEU A 268 -9.42 -4.50 8.31
N CYS A 269 -8.19 -4.73 7.86
CA CYS A 269 -6.96 -4.31 8.51
C CYS A 269 -5.98 -3.71 7.49
N ASP A 270 -6.23 -2.46 7.10
CA ASP A 270 -5.58 -1.86 5.93
C ASP A 270 -4.25 -1.13 6.28
N ASP A 271 -4.01 -0.89 7.57
CA ASP A 271 -2.84 -0.17 8.07
C ASP A 271 -2.44 -0.59 9.51
N GLU A 272 -1.37 0.02 10.03
CA GLU A 272 -0.82 -0.25 11.35
C GLU A 272 -1.78 0.09 12.49
N ASP A 273 -2.57 1.15 12.33
CA ASP A 273 -3.51 1.64 13.34
C ASP A 273 -4.68 0.67 13.46
N ALA A 274 -5.22 0.25 12.32
CA ALA A 274 -6.19 -0.81 12.22
C ALA A 274 -5.63 -2.07 12.88
N PHE A 275 -4.43 -2.51 12.51
CA PHE A 275 -3.82 -3.72 13.09
C PHE A 275 -3.71 -3.66 14.61
N ASN A 276 -3.22 -2.54 15.17
CA ASN A 276 -3.11 -2.36 16.61
C ASN A 276 -4.46 -2.49 17.33
N ASN A 277 -5.53 -1.94 16.74
CA ASN A 277 -6.88 -2.07 17.31
C ASN A 277 -7.40 -3.51 17.18
N ARG A 278 -7.20 -4.17 16.03
CA ARG A 278 -7.68 -5.54 15.79
C ARG A 278 -6.95 -6.58 16.64
N ILE A 279 -5.62 -6.49 16.73
CA ILE A 279 -4.82 -7.38 17.58
C ILE A 279 -5.20 -7.19 19.05
N GLN A 280 -5.49 -5.96 19.49
CA GLN A 280 -6.00 -5.71 20.83
C GLN A 280 -7.29 -6.50 21.11
N SER A 281 -8.27 -6.44 20.21
CA SER A 281 -9.53 -7.17 20.35
C SER A 281 -9.32 -8.69 20.37
N LEU A 282 -8.45 -9.22 19.52
CA LEU A 282 -8.11 -10.65 19.56
C LEU A 282 -7.40 -11.06 20.86
N THR A 283 -6.50 -10.23 21.38
CA THR A 283 -5.83 -10.51 22.66
C THR A 283 -6.78 -10.48 23.85
N ASN A 284 -7.82 -9.62 23.83
CA ASN A 284 -8.85 -9.62 24.86
C ASN A 284 -9.59 -10.97 24.89
N LEU A 285 -9.86 -11.58 23.73
CA LEU A 285 -10.47 -12.92 23.64
C LEU A 285 -9.60 -14.03 24.24
N ILE A 286 -8.28 -13.84 24.30
CA ILE A 286 -7.32 -14.75 24.92
C ILE A 286 -7.21 -14.47 26.43
N ASP A 287 -7.15 -13.21 26.82
CA ASP A 287 -7.05 -12.81 28.24
C ASP A 287 -8.27 -13.23 29.06
N GLU A 288 -9.42 -13.39 28.42
CA GLU A 288 -10.67 -13.84 29.04
C GLU A 288 -10.82 -15.37 29.19
N ILE A 289 -9.74 -16.15 29.05
CA ILE A 289 -9.74 -17.57 29.40
C ILE A 289 -10.12 -17.74 30.88
N ASN A 290 -11.16 -18.52 31.13
CA ASN A 290 -11.84 -18.64 32.42
C ASN A 290 -11.42 -19.91 33.18
N ILE A 291 -10.13 -20.04 33.45
CA ILE A 291 -9.58 -21.06 34.34
C ILE A 291 -9.12 -20.37 35.63
N LYS A 292 -9.49 -20.90 36.79
CA LYS A 292 -9.05 -20.38 38.09
C LYS A 292 -7.79 -21.11 38.53
N ASP A 293 -6.71 -20.37 38.71
CA ASP A 293 -5.51 -20.81 39.44
C ASP A 293 -4.91 -19.61 40.16
N GLU A 294 -5.00 -19.59 41.49
CA GLU A 294 -4.49 -18.48 42.32
C GLU A 294 -2.95 -18.42 42.33
N SER A 295 -2.28 -19.51 41.95
CA SER A 295 -0.81 -19.62 42.02
C SER A 295 -0.10 -19.12 40.76
N THR A 296 -0.80 -18.98 39.63
CA THR A 296 -0.20 -18.68 38.32
C THR A 296 -0.76 -17.37 37.75
N LYS A 297 0.12 -16.46 37.32
CA LYS A 297 -0.28 -15.19 36.67
C LYS A 297 -0.33 -15.33 35.15
N GLY A 298 -1.41 -14.82 34.56
CA GLY A 298 -1.61 -14.71 33.12
C GLY A 298 -2.44 -15.86 32.53
N SER A 299 -3.45 -15.50 31.73
CA SER A 299 -4.41 -16.41 31.07
C SER A 299 -3.74 -17.60 30.37
N ILE A 300 -2.71 -17.34 29.56
CA ILE A 300 -2.00 -18.37 28.80
C ILE A 300 -1.20 -19.31 29.70
N ASN A 301 -0.56 -18.81 30.76
CA ASN A 301 0.22 -19.65 31.67
C ASN A 301 -0.70 -20.54 32.51
N ILE A 302 -1.84 -20.00 32.93
CA ILE A 302 -2.88 -20.77 33.61
C ILE A 302 -3.40 -21.88 32.69
N LEU A 303 -3.68 -21.56 31.41
CA LEU A 303 -4.08 -22.55 30.42
C LEU A 303 -3.00 -23.62 30.22
N GLU A 304 -1.73 -23.25 29.99
CA GLU A 304 -0.63 -24.21 29.79
C GLU A 304 -0.53 -25.21 30.95
N LYS A 305 -0.48 -24.72 32.19
CA LYS A 305 -0.43 -25.57 33.39
C LYS A 305 -1.66 -26.48 33.49
N PHE A 306 -2.83 -25.96 33.15
CA PHE A 306 -4.06 -26.76 33.12
C PHE A 306 -3.97 -27.89 32.08
N LEU A 307 -3.52 -27.58 30.86
CA LEU A 307 -3.36 -28.57 29.79
C LEU A 307 -2.31 -29.61 30.16
N GLU A 308 -1.19 -29.22 30.78
CA GLU A 308 -0.16 -30.16 31.25
C GLU A 308 -0.69 -31.11 32.35
N ALA A 309 -1.50 -30.59 33.27
CA ALA A 309 -2.05 -31.39 34.36
C ALA A 309 -3.18 -32.33 33.93
N ASN A 310 -3.97 -31.95 32.92
CA ASN A 310 -5.20 -32.65 32.56
C ASN A 310 -5.15 -33.37 31.20
N LEU A 311 -4.27 -32.93 30.29
CA LEU A 311 -4.21 -33.39 28.90
C LEU A 311 -2.75 -33.71 28.51
N SER A 312 -2.30 -34.91 28.88
CA SER A 312 -0.90 -35.36 28.78
C SER A 312 -0.32 -35.35 27.35
N LYS A 313 -1.15 -35.22 26.31
CA LYS A 313 -0.74 -35.21 24.89
C LYS A 313 -1.15 -33.94 24.12
N HIS A 314 -1.44 -32.84 24.79
CA HIS A 314 -1.82 -31.60 24.09
C HIS A 314 -0.68 -31.06 23.20
N ASN A 315 -1.04 -30.42 22.09
CA ASN A 315 -0.06 -29.84 21.17
C ASN A 315 0.51 -28.51 21.73
N LYS A 316 1.82 -28.45 21.96
CA LYS A 316 2.51 -27.25 22.47
C LYS A 316 2.37 -26.03 21.55
N SER A 317 2.04 -26.23 20.27
CA SER A 317 1.81 -25.13 19.33
C SER A 317 0.65 -24.23 19.75
N ILE A 318 -0.36 -24.74 20.50
CA ILE A 318 -1.49 -23.95 21.01
C ILE A 318 -0.96 -22.78 21.84
N ILE A 319 -0.13 -23.09 22.84
CA ILE A 319 0.43 -22.12 23.76
C ILE A 319 1.42 -21.20 23.04
N LEU A 320 2.25 -21.76 22.15
CA LEU A 320 3.20 -20.98 21.37
C LEU A 320 2.51 -19.95 20.47
N ASN A 321 1.43 -20.34 19.79
CA ASN A 321 0.64 -19.45 18.96
C ASN A 321 0.03 -18.32 19.79
N PHE A 322 -0.65 -18.63 20.90
CA PHE A 322 -1.24 -17.60 21.76
C PHE A 322 -0.20 -16.64 22.31
N ARG A 323 0.98 -17.11 22.73
CA ARG A 323 2.08 -16.24 23.21
C ARG A 323 2.57 -15.30 22.11
N ASN A 324 2.74 -15.79 20.88
CA ASN A 324 3.19 -14.95 19.76
C ASN A 324 2.11 -13.95 19.33
N ILE A 325 0.83 -14.33 19.32
CA ILE A 325 -0.29 -13.39 19.09
C ILE A 325 -0.29 -12.27 20.14
N MET A 326 -0.14 -12.62 21.42
CA MET A 326 -0.02 -11.63 22.50
C MET A 326 1.22 -10.74 22.35
N ALA A 327 2.33 -11.27 21.84
CA ALA A 327 3.57 -10.50 21.64
C ALA A 327 3.49 -9.52 20.46
N LEU A 328 2.57 -9.71 19.51
CA LEU A 328 2.28 -8.74 18.45
C LEU A 328 1.54 -7.50 18.95
N ARG A 329 0.88 -7.58 20.11
CA ARG A 329 0.28 -6.41 20.77
C ARG A 329 1.38 -5.46 21.24
N SER A 330 1.53 -4.34 20.55
CA SER A 330 2.51 -3.31 20.91
C SER A 330 1.94 -2.33 21.93
N ASN A 331 2.56 -2.22 23.11
CA ASN A 331 2.19 -1.21 24.10
C ASN A 331 2.75 0.20 23.82
N LYS A 332 3.36 0.44 22.64
CA LYS A 332 3.83 1.77 22.22
C LYS A 332 3.41 1.99 20.78
N TYR A 333 2.93 3.19 20.51
CA TYR A 333 2.47 3.62 19.20
C TYR A 333 3.34 4.80 18.73
N PRO A 334 3.93 4.76 17.53
CA PRO A 334 3.90 3.66 16.54
C PRO A 334 4.77 2.44 16.94
N ILE A 335 4.61 1.31 16.24
CA ILE A 335 5.40 0.09 16.41
C ILE A 335 6.78 0.34 15.83
N HIS A 336 7.79 0.43 16.69
CA HIS A 336 9.17 0.61 16.30
C HIS A 336 9.89 -0.74 16.14
N SER A 337 10.89 -0.80 15.25
CA SER A 337 11.72 -1.99 14.98
C SER A 337 12.64 -2.38 16.15
N ASP A 338 12.71 -1.56 17.19
CA ASP A 338 13.55 -1.74 18.37
C ASP A 338 12.96 -2.70 19.41
N LYS A 339 11.72 -3.19 19.21
CA LYS A 339 11.04 -4.10 20.14
C LYS A 339 11.37 -5.57 19.84
N PRO A 340 12.24 -6.25 20.62
CA PRO A 340 12.68 -7.59 20.27
C PRO A 340 11.53 -8.61 20.28
N LYS A 341 10.57 -8.47 21.20
CA LYS A 341 9.42 -9.39 21.32
C LYS A 341 8.48 -9.32 20.10
N PHE A 342 8.19 -8.12 19.61
CA PHE A 342 7.36 -7.94 18.42
C PHE A 342 8.07 -8.55 17.20
N MET A 343 9.37 -8.27 17.04
CA MET A 343 10.17 -8.79 15.92
C MET A 343 10.27 -10.33 15.94
N VAL A 344 10.45 -10.93 17.12
CA VAL A 344 10.46 -12.40 17.28
C VAL A 344 9.11 -12.99 16.91
N ALA A 345 8.01 -12.39 17.36
CA ALA A 345 6.67 -12.83 17.00
C ALA A 345 6.39 -12.66 15.50
N LEU A 346 6.84 -11.55 14.91
CA LEU A 346 6.66 -11.30 13.49
C LEU A 346 7.39 -12.34 12.62
N ASN A 347 8.64 -12.65 12.99
CA ASN A 347 9.42 -13.70 12.35
C ASN A 347 8.79 -15.08 12.54
N PHE A 348 8.16 -15.35 13.70
CA PHE A 348 7.41 -16.58 13.94
C PHE A 348 6.27 -16.76 12.95
N PHE A 349 5.59 -15.67 12.56
CA PHE A 349 4.57 -15.67 11.50
C PHE A 349 5.17 -15.62 10.08
N GLY A 350 6.50 -15.70 9.93
CA GLY A 350 7.18 -15.73 8.65
C GLY A 350 7.28 -14.36 7.96
N LEU A 351 7.06 -13.27 8.68
CA LEU A 351 7.06 -11.91 8.13
C LEU A 351 8.26 -11.09 8.65
N ILE A 352 8.64 -10.08 7.88
CA ILE A 352 9.73 -9.13 8.19
C ILE A 352 9.16 -7.73 8.42
N TYR A 353 9.83 -6.91 9.24
CA TYR A 353 9.38 -5.54 9.53
C TYR A 353 9.81 -4.54 8.45
N PRO A 354 8.95 -3.55 8.10
CA PRO A 354 7.54 -3.48 8.45
C PRO A 354 6.74 -4.53 7.65
N PRO A 355 5.81 -5.25 8.30
CA PRO A 355 5.03 -6.28 7.61
C PRO A 355 3.98 -5.67 6.71
N ASP A 356 3.34 -6.54 5.92
CA ASP A 356 1.99 -6.26 5.49
C ASP A 356 1.04 -6.47 6.67
N TRP A 357 0.32 -5.43 7.07
CA TRP A 357 -0.62 -5.47 8.18
C TRP A 357 -1.86 -6.30 7.87
N GLU A 358 -2.28 -6.35 6.60
CA GLU A 358 -3.43 -7.15 6.15
C GLU A 358 -3.06 -8.64 6.13
N ASP A 359 -1.94 -9.01 5.49
CA ASP A 359 -1.44 -10.39 5.49
C ASP A 359 -1.15 -10.87 6.92
N LEU A 360 -0.48 -10.03 7.73
CA LEU A 360 -0.19 -10.37 9.12
C LEU A 360 -1.50 -10.62 9.88
N TRP A 361 -2.52 -9.80 9.66
CA TRP A 361 -3.82 -9.97 10.30
C TRP A 361 -4.48 -11.30 9.91
N GLU A 362 -4.52 -11.62 8.62
CA GLU A 362 -5.09 -12.88 8.14
C GLU A 362 -4.33 -14.11 8.69
N ILE A 363 -2.98 -14.06 8.68
CA ILE A 363 -2.13 -15.12 9.23
C ILE A 363 -2.39 -15.30 10.72
N VAL A 364 -2.50 -14.20 11.48
CA VAL A 364 -2.80 -14.22 12.90
C VAL A 364 -4.16 -14.86 13.19
N LEU A 365 -5.20 -14.49 12.43
CA LEU A 365 -6.52 -15.09 12.57
C LEU A 365 -6.52 -16.59 12.23
N LYS A 366 -5.85 -17.00 11.15
CA LYS A 366 -5.69 -18.42 10.78
C LYS A 366 -4.97 -19.21 11.88
N LYS A 367 -3.89 -18.66 12.44
CA LYS A 367 -3.14 -19.29 13.54
C LYS A 367 -3.94 -19.37 14.84
N TYR A 368 -4.75 -18.36 15.12
CA TYR A 368 -5.70 -18.41 16.23
C TYR A 368 -6.73 -19.52 16.03
N TYR A 369 -7.35 -19.60 14.86
CA TYR A 369 -8.32 -20.64 14.50
C TYR A 369 -7.72 -22.05 14.57
N GLU A 370 -6.52 -22.25 14.03
CA GLU A 370 -5.77 -23.51 14.12
C GLU A 370 -5.56 -23.94 15.59
N SER A 371 -5.21 -22.99 16.45
CA SER A 371 -5.01 -23.25 17.88
C SER A 371 -6.28 -23.69 18.58
N LEU A 372 -7.44 -23.16 18.18
CA LEU A 372 -8.75 -23.58 18.69
C LEU A 372 -9.11 -25.00 18.25
N ASN A 373 -8.78 -25.38 17.00
CA ASN A 373 -8.97 -26.75 16.51
C ASN A 373 -8.14 -27.74 17.32
N LEU A 374 -6.84 -27.48 17.45
CA LEU A 374 -5.92 -28.32 18.22
C LEU A 374 -6.34 -28.43 19.69
N LEU A 375 -6.85 -27.34 20.27
CA LEU A 375 -7.36 -27.33 21.63
C LEU A 375 -8.59 -28.22 21.77
N LYS A 376 -9.55 -28.12 20.85
CA LYS A 376 -10.73 -28.99 20.83
C LYS A 376 -10.33 -30.46 20.74
N GLU A 377 -9.46 -30.80 19.79
CA GLU A 377 -8.95 -32.16 19.61
C GLU A 377 -8.28 -32.70 20.87
N ALA A 378 -7.46 -31.89 21.54
CA ALA A 378 -6.81 -32.29 22.79
C ALA A 378 -7.82 -32.57 23.91
N ILE A 379 -8.93 -31.83 23.96
CA ILE A 379 -9.99 -32.03 24.96
C ILE A 379 -10.84 -33.26 24.63
N ASP A 380 -11.15 -33.50 23.35
CA ASP A 380 -11.93 -34.66 22.88
C ASP A 380 -11.21 -36.01 23.10
N MET A 381 -9.87 -36.00 23.13
CA MET A 381 -9.04 -37.20 23.35
C MET A 381 -8.85 -37.57 24.83
N LYS A 382 -9.38 -36.76 25.76
CA LYS A 382 -9.35 -37.04 27.19
C LYS A 382 -10.39 -38.11 27.54
#